data_AF-A0A179DIL9-F1
#
_entry.id   AF-A0A179DIL9-F1
#
_cell.length_a   1.000
_cell.length_b   1.000
_cell.length_c   1.000
_cell.angle_alpha   90.00
_cell.angle_beta   90.00
_cell.angle_gamma   90.00
#
_symmetry.space_group_name_H-M   'P 1'
#
loop_
_entity.id
_entity.type
_entity.pdbx_description
1 polymer ?
#
loop_
_entity_poly.entity_id
_entity_poly.type
_entity_poly.pdbx_seq_one_letter_code
_entity_poly.pdbx_strand_id
1 'polypeptide(L)'
;MSFKKTLLSILFFIPFLSFAQVEKPAKTSEILVKEFRIEAKNMDELKNFNWEMIPEMFKTNYKTDSITLSVSYANKDNVSKSSSKVIKFNYKISGKTEDISKLISASKSAVNNFTSAVKD
;
A
#
# COMPACT_ATOMS: atom_id res chain seq x y z
N MET A 1 -54.83 29.81 -53.30
CA MET A 1 -54.91 28.34 -53.15
C MET A 1 -54.05 27.96 -51.95
N SER A 2 -54.68 27.46 -50.89
CA SER A 2 -54.08 27.11 -49.60
C SER A 2 -53.14 25.92 -49.70
N PHE A 3 -51.93 26.02 -49.15
CA PHE A 3 -51.19 24.86 -48.65
C PHE A 3 -51.07 24.95 -47.13
N LYS A 4 -52.01 24.27 -46.46
CA LYS A 4 -51.99 24.01 -45.02
C LYS A 4 -51.22 22.70 -44.78
N LYS A 5 -50.28 22.77 -43.84
CA LYS A 5 -49.85 21.74 -42.86
C LYS A 5 -49.42 20.35 -43.36
N THR A 6 -48.17 19.99 -43.08
CA THR A 6 -47.72 18.88 -42.19
C THR A 6 -46.19 18.78 -42.29
N LEU A 7 -45.37 18.37 -41.33
CA LEU A 7 -45.43 18.06 -39.89
C LEU A 7 -44.12 17.28 -39.66
N LEU A 8 -43.32 17.61 -38.63
CA LEU A 8 -42.33 16.69 -38.01
C LEU A 8 -41.16 16.25 -38.94
N SER A 9 -39.98 15.85 -38.52
CA SER A 9 -39.43 15.46 -37.22
C SER A 9 -37.92 15.36 -37.42
N ILE A 10 -37.17 16.46 -37.29
CA ILE A 10 -35.73 16.38 -36.99
C ILE A 10 -35.54 17.15 -35.69
N LEU A 11 -36.05 16.55 -34.63
CA LEU A 11 -35.73 16.91 -33.27
C LEU A 11 -35.45 15.60 -32.55
N PHE A 12 -34.34 15.59 -31.82
CA PHE A 12 -33.81 14.49 -31.00
C PHE A 12 -33.05 13.40 -31.75
N PHE A 13 -31.72 13.47 -31.66
CA PHE A 13 -30.91 12.45 -30.99
C PHE A 13 -29.54 13.04 -30.68
N ILE A 14 -29.47 13.90 -29.65
CA ILE A 14 -28.21 14.14 -28.95
C ILE A 14 -28.22 13.19 -27.76
N PRO A 15 -27.50 12.05 -27.78
CA PRO A 15 -27.26 11.34 -26.54
C PRO A 15 -26.43 12.26 -25.66
N PHE A 16 -27.05 12.79 -24.60
CA PHE A 16 -26.30 13.27 -23.45
C PHE A 16 -25.55 12.05 -22.92
N LEU A 17 -24.29 11.88 -23.36
CA LEU A 17 -23.31 11.07 -22.64
C LEU A 17 -23.02 11.81 -21.35
N SER A 18 -23.98 11.72 -20.42
CA SER A 18 -23.77 12.07 -19.03
C SER A 18 -22.80 11.03 -18.50
N PHE A 19 -21.51 11.30 -18.67
CA PHE A 19 -20.52 10.74 -17.78
C PHE A 19 -20.91 11.26 -16.41
N ALA A 20 -21.67 10.44 -15.67
CA ALA A 20 -21.69 10.51 -14.24
C ALA A 20 -20.24 10.29 -13.81
N GLN A 21 -19.46 11.37 -13.80
CA GLN A 21 -18.29 11.43 -12.96
C GLN A 21 -18.87 11.23 -11.57
N VAL A 22 -18.83 9.97 -11.13
CA VAL A 22 -19.00 9.61 -9.73
C VAL A 22 -17.95 10.43 -9.03
N GLU A 23 -18.38 11.58 -8.51
CA GLU A 23 -17.58 12.40 -7.64
C GLU A 23 -17.15 11.46 -6.54
N LYS A 24 -15.88 11.03 -6.60
CA LYS A 24 -15.24 10.42 -5.44
C LYS A 24 -15.43 11.49 -4.37
N PRO A 25 -16.11 11.18 -3.25
CA PRO A 25 -16.38 12.16 -2.23
C PRO A 25 -15.07 12.88 -1.95
N ALA A 26 -15.11 14.21 -2.06
CA ALA A 26 -13.96 15.07 -1.85
C ALA A 26 -13.25 14.56 -0.60
N LYS A 27 -11.99 14.13 -0.76
CA LYS A 27 -11.22 13.56 0.34
C LYS A 27 -11.22 14.61 1.44
N THR A 28 -12.07 14.40 2.45
CA THR A 28 -11.84 14.91 3.79
C THR A 28 -10.36 14.65 4.05
N SER A 29 -9.63 15.62 4.59
CA SER A 29 -8.18 15.55 4.73
C SER A 29 -7.73 14.54 5.81
N GLU A 30 -8.30 13.33 5.76
CA GLU A 30 -7.86 12.18 6.51
C GLU A 30 -6.45 11.85 6.04
N ILE A 31 -5.54 11.80 7.00
CA ILE A 31 -4.16 11.43 6.77
C ILE A 31 -4.14 9.96 6.37
N LEU A 32 -3.98 9.71 5.07
CA LEU A 32 -3.84 8.36 4.53
C LEU A 32 -2.40 7.89 4.67
N VAL A 33 -2.20 6.75 5.33
CA VAL A 33 -0.87 6.17 5.50
C VAL A 33 -0.51 5.39 4.25
N LYS A 34 0.55 5.79 3.55
CA LYS A 34 0.99 5.15 2.29
C LYS A 34 2.12 4.14 2.49
N GLU A 35 2.98 4.37 3.46
CA GLU A 35 4.12 3.51 3.75
C GLU A 35 4.28 3.36 5.27
N PHE A 36 4.48 2.13 5.71
CA PHE A 36 4.92 1.82 7.06
C PHE A 36 6.29 1.14 6.98
N ARG A 37 7.28 1.72 7.65
CA ARG A 37 8.67 1.24 7.63
C ARG A 37 9.10 0.73 9.00
N ILE A 38 9.61 -0.48 9.01
CA ILE A 38 10.24 -1.14 10.15
C ILE A 38 11.74 -1.05 9.93
N GLU A 39 12.44 -0.33 10.80
CA GLU A 39 13.89 -0.24 10.78
C GLU A 39 14.44 -0.88 12.06
N ALA A 40 15.14 -2.01 11.92
CA ALA A 40 15.74 -2.72 13.04
C ALA A 40 17.26 -2.52 13.05
N LYS A 41 17.81 -2.23 14.23
CA LYS A 41 19.25 -1.99 14.41
C LYS A 41 20.02 -3.27 14.72
N ASN A 42 19.36 -4.24 15.34
CA ASN A 42 19.91 -5.54 15.71
C ASN A 42 18.91 -6.67 15.38
N MET A 43 19.39 -7.92 15.47
CA MET A 43 18.60 -9.08 15.12
C MET A 43 17.42 -9.31 16.07
N ASP A 44 17.58 -8.96 17.35
CA ASP A 44 16.55 -9.13 18.37
C ASP A 44 15.36 -8.20 18.15
N GLU A 45 15.61 -6.93 17.78
CA GLU A 45 14.57 -5.97 17.39
C GLU A 45 13.77 -6.49 16.18
N LEU A 46 14.47 -7.08 15.20
CA LEU A 46 13.83 -7.60 14.00
C LEU A 46 12.97 -8.85 14.30
N LYS A 47 13.47 -9.77 15.13
CA LYS A 47 12.77 -11.01 15.53
C LYS A 47 11.54 -10.72 16.41
N ASN A 48 11.65 -9.74 17.32
CA ASN A 48 10.62 -9.46 18.32
C ASN A 48 9.68 -8.30 17.95
N PHE A 49 9.71 -7.84 16.69
CA PHE A 49 8.82 -6.78 16.23
C PHE A 49 7.33 -7.14 16.43
N ASN A 50 6.56 -6.22 17.00
CA ASN A 50 5.12 -6.42 17.20
C ASN A 50 4.34 -6.18 15.90
N TRP A 51 4.10 -7.24 15.14
CA TRP A 51 3.36 -7.19 13.87
C TRP A 51 1.88 -6.79 14.03
N GLU A 52 1.30 -6.96 15.22
CA GLU A 52 -0.12 -6.65 15.48
C GLU A 52 -0.42 -5.15 15.49
N MET A 53 0.61 -4.31 15.60
CA MET A 53 0.44 -2.84 15.53
C MET A 53 0.22 -2.34 14.09
N ILE A 54 0.60 -3.13 13.07
CA ILE A 54 0.59 -2.64 11.68
C ILE A 54 -0.83 -2.35 11.17
N PRO A 55 -1.85 -3.22 11.37
CA PRO A 55 -3.21 -2.94 10.93
C PRO A 55 -3.76 -1.61 11.49
N GLU A 56 -3.44 -1.29 12.75
CA GLU A 56 -3.88 -0.05 13.40
C GLU A 56 -3.37 1.21 12.71
N MET A 57 -2.19 1.14 12.06
CA MET A 57 -1.63 2.27 11.32
C MET A 57 -2.39 2.57 10.03
N PHE A 58 -3.15 1.61 9.50
CA PHE A 58 -3.90 1.76 8.25
C PHE A 58 -5.41 1.81 8.47
N LYS A 59 -5.90 1.91 9.71
CA LYS A 59 -7.33 1.86 10.03
C LYS A 59 -8.15 2.99 9.41
N THR A 60 -7.51 4.13 9.15
CA THR A 60 -8.13 5.31 8.51
C THR A 60 -8.07 5.24 6.98
N ASN A 61 -7.38 4.25 6.42
CA ASN A 61 -7.30 4.10 4.97
C ASN A 61 -8.56 3.44 4.42
N TYR A 62 -8.92 3.82 3.20
CA TYR A 62 -9.92 3.09 2.43
C TYR A 62 -9.34 1.73 2.01
N LYS A 63 -10.23 0.73 1.89
CA LYS A 63 -9.87 -0.64 1.44
C LYS A 63 -9.09 -0.64 0.13
N THR A 64 -9.41 0.28 -0.78
CA THR A 64 -8.81 0.40 -2.11
C THR A 64 -7.50 1.20 -2.13
N ASP A 65 -7.12 1.83 -1.02
CA ASP A 65 -5.88 2.60 -0.96
C ASP A 65 -4.67 1.68 -1.10
N SER A 66 -3.67 2.17 -1.85
CA SER A 66 -2.40 1.49 -2.00
C SER A 66 -1.50 1.79 -0.82
N ILE A 67 -0.97 0.73 -0.21
CA ILE A 67 -0.11 0.78 0.96
C ILE A 67 1.17 -0.03 0.72
N THR A 68 2.22 0.31 1.45
CA THR A 68 3.51 -0.37 1.36
C THR A 68 4.05 -0.68 2.75
N LEU A 69 4.51 -1.92 2.93
CA LEU A 69 5.28 -2.32 4.09
C LEU A 69 6.74 -2.47 3.67
N SER A 70 7.64 -1.82 4.41
CA SER A 70 9.08 -1.86 4.20
C SER A 70 9.77 -2.34 5.47
N VAL A 71 10.70 -3.29 5.35
CA VAL A 71 11.53 -3.76 6.46
C VAL A 71 12.99 -3.58 6.08
N SER A 72 13.76 -2.90 6.94
CA SER A 72 15.19 -2.71 6.76
C SER A 72 15.96 -3.14 8.01
N TYR A 73 17.07 -3.84 7.78
CA TYR A 73 18.04 -4.21 8.79
C TYR A 73 19.45 -4.06 8.23
N ALA A 74 20.33 -3.48 9.03
CA ALA A 74 21.75 -3.41 8.74
C ALA A 74 22.53 -3.57 10.05
N ASN A 75 23.37 -4.60 10.11
CA ASN A 75 24.26 -4.78 11.26
C ASN A 75 25.33 -3.67 11.25
N LYS A 76 25.20 -2.70 12.16
CA LYS A 76 26.16 -1.59 12.31
C LYS A 76 27.26 -1.89 13.33
N ASP A 77 27.13 -2.93 14.14
CA ASP A 77 28.04 -3.20 15.26
C ASP A 77 29.32 -3.95 14.84
N ASN A 78 29.33 -4.57 13.65
CA ASN A 78 30.48 -5.33 13.12
C ASN A 78 31.46 -4.51 12.24
N VAL A 79 31.43 -3.17 12.30
CA VAL A 79 32.32 -2.32 11.49
C VAL A 79 33.74 -2.22 12.08
N SER A 80 33.97 -2.74 13.29
CA SER A 80 35.29 -2.74 13.92
C SER A 80 35.95 -4.11 13.82
N LYS A 81 37.00 -4.17 13.00
CA LYS A 81 38.02 -5.23 12.88
C LYS A 81 37.62 -6.45 12.04
N SER A 82 38.24 -6.51 10.85
CA SER A 82 38.51 -7.73 10.07
C SER A 82 37.30 -8.42 9.43
N SER A 83 37.13 -8.26 8.11
CA SER A 83 36.44 -9.18 7.17
C SER A 83 35.01 -9.68 7.47
N SER A 84 34.35 -9.17 8.51
CA SER A 84 32.98 -9.54 8.88
C SER A 84 31.99 -9.13 7.80
N LYS A 85 31.33 -10.13 7.21
CA LYS A 85 30.33 -10.01 6.14
C LYS A 85 29.25 -9.02 6.56
N VAL A 86 29.14 -7.86 5.89
CA VAL A 86 28.08 -6.89 6.17
C VAL A 86 26.75 -7.51 5.75
N ILE A 87 25.92 -7.87 6.74
CA ILE A 87 24.58 -8.42 6.50
C ILE A 87 23.60 -7.26 6.42
N LYS A 88 23.01 -7.07 5.23
CA LYS A 88 21.92 -6.12 4.97
C LYS A 88 20.69 -6.89 4.53
N PHE A 89 19.54 -6.49 5.06
CA PHE A 89 18.24 -6.99 4.64
C PHE A 89 17.33 -5.82 4.34
N ASN A 90 16.77 -5.82 3.13
CA ASN A 90 15.76 -4.86 2.72
C ASN A 90 14.64 -5.64 2.03
N TYR A 91 13.44 -5.54 2.57
CA TYR A 91 12.25 -6.15 2.02
C TYR A 91 11.17 -5.08 1.87
N LYS A 92 10.47 -5.08 0.73
CA LYS A 92 9.41 -4.13 0.42
C LYS A 92 8.29 -4.86 -0.30
N ILE A 93 7.07 -4.69 0.17
CA ILE A 93 5.87 -5.23 -0.47
C ILE A 93 4.77 -4.19 -0.47
N SER A 94 4.06 -4.09 -1.60
CA SER A 94 2.96 -3.16 -1.80
C SER A 94 1.69 -3.92 -2.17
N GLY A 95 0.54 -3.36 -1.78
CA GLY A 95 -0.76 -3.92 -2.07
C GLY A 95 -1.85 -2.96 -1.63
N LYS A 96 -3.10 -3.43 -1.61
CA LYS A 96 -4.22 -2.64 -1.11
C LYS A 96 -4.38 -2.79 0.40
N THR A 97 -5.00 -1.82 1.07
CA THR A 97 -5.34 -1.90 2.50
C THR A 97 -6.17 -3.15 2.82
N GLU A 98 -7.08 -3.57 1.93
CA GLU A 98 -7.87 -4.80 2.13
C GLU A 98 -7.02 -6.07 2.25
N ASP A 99 -5.81 -6.07 1.68
CA ASP A 99 -4.87 -7.19 1.72
C ASP A 99 -3.84 -7.07 2.88
N ILE A 100 -4.03 -6.14 3.83
CA ILE A 100 -3.05 -5.86 4.89
C ILE A 100 -2.58 -7.12 5.63
N SER A 101 -3.49 -8.05 5.94
CA SER A 101 -3.14 -9.31 6.62
C SER A 101 -2.19 -10.19 5.80
N LYS A 102 -2.38 -10.23 4.47
CA LYS A 102 -1.49 -10.95 3.55
C LYS A 102 -0.12 -10.27 3.47
N LEU A 103 -0.10 -8.93 3.40
CA LEU A 103 1.14 -8.15 3.37
C LEU A 103 1.97 -8.35 4.65
N ILE A 104 1.31 -8.34 5.81
CA ILE A 104 1.94 -8.63 7.11
C ILE A 104 2.50 -10.05 7.13
N SER A 105 1.70 -11.04 6.72
CA SER A 105 2.12 -12.45 6.70
C SER A 105 3.32 -12.67 5.79
N ALA A 106 3.33 -12.07 4.59
CA ALA A 106 4.45 -12.14 3.66
C ALA A 106 5.72 -11.47 4.23
N SER A 107 5.57 -10.29 4.85
CA SER A 107 6.68 -9.58 5.49
C SER A 107 7.26 -10.36 6.66
N LYS A 108 6.41 -10.93 7.52
CA LYS A 108 6.82 -11.79 8.64
C LYS A 108 7.55 -13.04 8.16
N SER A 109 7.06 -13.68 7.10
CA SER A 109 7.73 -14.82 6.48
C SER A 109 9.12 -14.45 5.93
N ALA A 110 9.23 -13.32 5.22
CA ALA A 110 10.51 -12.83 4.72
C ALA A 110 11.51 -12.56 5.86
N VAL A 111 11.06 -11.94 6.95
CA VAL A 111 11.86 -11.71 8.15
C VAL A 111 12.28 -13.03 8.82
N ASN A 112 11.36 -13.97 8.99
CA ASN A 112 11.67 -15.28 9.59
C ASN A 112 12.69 -16.06 8.76
N ASN A 113 12.55 -16.05 7.43
CA ASN A 113 13.49 -16.72 6.52
C ASN A 113 14.88 -16.07 6.60
N PHE A 114 14.93 -14.74 6.63
CA PHE A 114 16.19 -14.01 6.77
C PHE A 114 16.87 -14.29 8.12
N THR A 115 16.13 -14.14 9.23
CA THR A 115 16.65 -14.38 10.59
C THR A 115 17.07 -15.82 10.83
N SER A 116 16.45 -16.80 10.14
CA SER A 116 16.86 -18.22 10.21
C SER A 116 18.10 -18.52 9.36
N ALA A 117 18.30 -17.81 8.25
CA ALA A 117 19.45 -17.99 7.37
C ALA A 117 20.74 -17.36 7.94
N VAL A 118 20.58 -16.32 8.75
CA VAL A 118 21.67 -15.68 9.48
C VAL A 118 21.80 -16.40 10.83
N LYS A 119 22.66 -17.42 10.88
CA LYS A 119 23.08 -18.01 12.16
C LYS A 119 23.88 -16.96 12.93
N ASP A 120 23.45 -16.66 14.14
CA ASP A 120 24.22 -15.92 15.14
C ASP A 120 25.52 -16.67 15.49
#